data_AF-A0A813JFN0-F1
#
_entry.id   AF-A0A813JFN0-F1
#
_cell.length_a   1.000
_cell.length_b   1.000
_cell.length_c   1.000
_cell.angle_alpha   90.00
_cell.angle_beta   90.00
_cell.angle_gamma   90.00
#
_symmetry.space_group_name_H-M   'P 1'
#
loop_
_entity.id
_entity.type
_entity.pdbx_description
1 polymer ?
#
loop_
_entity_poly.entity_id
_entity_poly.type
_entity_poly.pdbx_seq_one_letter_code
_entity_poly.pdbx_strand_id
1 'polypeptide(L)'
;ADCGDYAPDANGGFGYQGRSTGSSSSSSAYVVREQAGDGNCLFRSFSDQLYGSPEYHALVRDRCSKYLASERAYFEQFVAEPFEQFLGRIQRQGEWGDDVEIEALSEIYDCRVEIYASYSDSLMRTFHEACDAKWPQPIRLQYEGHAHYNSLAPKSGLMPISKRFPGEIEDAAIRRSRSRNAAGLRREGAGEADAKLTEQE
;
A
#
# COMPACT_ATOMS: atom_id res chain seq x y z
N ALA A 1 -40.28 -18.82 37.12
CA ALA A 1 -41.32 -19.24 36.18
C ALA A 1 -40.96 -18.59 34.86
N ASP A 2 -40.14 -19.23 34.04
CA ASP A 2 -40.56 -20.37 33.25
C ASP A 2 -39.52 -21.50 33.25
N CYS A 3 -40.01 -22.73 33.24
CA CYS A 3 -39.31 -23.98 33.44
C CYS A 3 -39.23 -24.69 32.09
N GLY A 4 -38.03 -24.81 31.53
CA GLY A 4 -37.77 -25.55 30.30
C GLY A 4 -37.13 -26.90 30.60
N ASP A 5 -37.83 -27.96 30.20
CA ASP A 5 -37.63 -29.36 30.54
C ASP A 5 -36.27 -29.96 30.15
N TYR A 6 -35.74 -30.79 31.05
CA TYR A 6 -34.59 -31.67 30.84
C TYR A 6 -35.12 -33.07 30.52
N ALA A 7 -34.95 -33.52 29.27
CA ALA A 7 -35.18 -34.91 28.87
C ALA A 7 -33.88 -35.49 28.30
N PRO A 8 -33.34 -36.59 28.86
CA PRO A 8 -32.17 -37.25 28.29
C PRO A 8 -32.59 -38.19 27.16
N ASP A 9 -31.95 -38.10 26.01
CA ASP A 9 -32.06 -39.07 24.93
C ASP A 9 -30.99 -40.17 25.07
N ALA A 10 -31.46 -41.41 24.97
CA ALA A 10 -30.65 -42.61 25.08
C ALA A 10 -30.03 -42.94 23.71
N ASN A 11 -28.88 -42.33 23.39
CA ASN A 11 -27.85 -42.84 22.48
C ASN A 11 -26.72 -41.81 22.36
N GLY A 12 -25.63 -42.00 23.10
CA GLY A 12 -24.49 -41.08 23.15
C GLY A 12 -23.76 -40.90 21.82
N GLY A 13 -24.25 -40.00 20.96
CA GLY A 13 -23.63 -39.57 19.71
C GLY A 13 -23.64 -38.05 19.59
N PHE A 14 -22.47 -37.42 19.62
CA PHE A 14 -22.31 -36.00 19.35
C PHE A 14 -22.54 -35.71 17.86
N GLY A 15 -23.75 -35.23 17.52
CA GLY A 15 -24.08 -34.73 16.19
C GLY A 15 -24.31 -33.22 16.19
N TYR A 16 -23.30 -32.43 15.85
CA TYR A 16 -23.50 -31.02 15.50
C TYR A 16 -24.16 -30.96 14.11
N GLN A 17 -25.45 -30.60 14.05
CA GLN A 17 -26.04 -30.10 12.81
C GLN A 17 -25.50 -28.69 12.57
N GLY A 18 -24.38 -28.62 11.86
CA GLY A 18 -23.86 -27.36 11.32
C GLY A 18 -24.90 -26.75 10.38
N ARG A 19 -25.46 -25.60 10.77
CA ARG A 19 -26.08 -24.69 9.81
C ARG A 19 -25.00 -24.35 8.78
N SER A 20 -25.11 -24.92 7.59
CA SER A 20 -24.40 -24.47 6.40
C SER A 20 -24.84 -23.04 6.10
N THR A 21 -24.11 -22.07 6.66
CA THR A 21 -24.10 -20.71 6.13
C THR A 21 -23.51 -20.83 4.72
N GLY A 22 -24.35 -20.62 3.72
CA GLY A 22 -23.88 -20.44 2.35
C GLY A 22 -22.84 -19.32 2.38
N SER A 23 -21.57 -19.69 2.20
CA SER A 23 -20.53 -18.74 1.86
C SER A 23 -20.92 -18.19 0.48
N SER A 24 -21.60 -17.04 0.47
CA SER A 24 -21.65 -16.20 -0.70
C SER A 24 -20.20 -15.86 -1.01
N SER A 25 -19.60 -16.62 -1.93
CA SER A 25 -18.31 -16.34 -2.53
C SER A 25 -18.40 -14.94 -3.14
N SER A 26 -18.02 -13.93 -2.35
CA SER A 26 -17.65 -12.63 -2.88
C SER A 26 -16.43 -12.90 -3.73
N SER A 27 -16.62 -13.12 -5.03
CA SER A 27 -15.49 -13.30 -5.92
C SER A 27 -14.80 -11.94 -5.99
N SER A 28 -13.69 -11.77 -5.25
CA SER A 28 -12.90 -10.53 -5.24
C SER A 28 -12.72 -10.00 -6.67
N ALA A 29 -12.88 -8.69 -6.88
CA ALA A 29 -12.72 -8.08 -8.21
C ALA A 29 -11.28 -8.20 -8.75
N TYR A 30 -10.36 -8.51 -7.85
CA TYR A 30 -8.93 -8.58 -8.11
C TYR A 30 -8.40 -10.00 -7.92
N VAL A 31 -7.25 -10.25 -8.54
CA VAL A 31 -6.44 -11.45 -8.38
C VAL A 31 -5.16 -11.04 -7.67
N VAL A 32 -4.82 -11.77 -6.62
CA VAL A 32 -3.56 -11.58 -5.89
C VAL A 32 -2.39 -12.06 -6.74
N ARG A 33 -1.40 -11.19 -6.89
CA ARG A 33 -0.08 -11.51 -7.46
C ARG A 33 0.91 -11.54 -6.31
N GLU A 34 1.14 -12.73 -5.80
CA GLU A 34 1.97 -12.98 -4.61
C GLU A 34 3.40 -12.47 -4.77
N GLN A 35 3.94 -11.87 -3.72
CA GLN A 35 5.32 -11.42 -3.66
C GLN A 35 6.14 -12.24 -2.66
N ALA A 36 7.46 -12.28 -2.85
CA ALA A 36 8.34 -12.97 -1.91
C ALA A 36 8.32 -12.28 -0.53
N GLY A 37 8.20 -13.06 0.54
CA GLY A 37 8.29 -12.62 1.94
C GLY A 37 9.74 -12.34 2.40
N ASP A 38 10.54 -11.66 1.57
CA ASP A 38 11.96 -11.37 1.80
C ASP A 38 12.22 -9.95 2.33
N GLY A 39 11.16 -9.28 2.79
CA GLY A 39 11.17 -7.89 3.22
C GLY A 39 11.18 -6.86 2.09
N ASN A 40 11.19 -7.27 0.82
CA ASN A 40 11.04 -6.36 -0.32
C ASN A 40 9.61 -6.32 -0.88
N CYS A 41 8.66 -6.97 -0.22
CA CYS A 41 7.30 -7.20 -0.72
C CYS A 41 6.58 -5.91 -1.15
N LEU A 42 6.71 -4.81 -0.40
CA LEU A 42 6.17 -3.50 -0.79
C LEU A 42 6.72 -3.05 -2.14
N PHE A 43 8.04 -2.94 -2.25
CA PHE A 43 8.71 -2.46 -3.47
C PHE A 43 8.52 -3.41 -4.66
N ARG A 44 8.44 -4.73 -4.42
CA ARG A 44 8.09 -5.71 -5.46
C ARG A 44 6.66 -5.52 -5.95
N SER A 45 5.72 -5.29 -5.05
CA SER A 45 4.32 -5.04 -5.41
C SER A 45 4.18 -3.75 -6.21
N PHE A 46 4.86 -2.67 -5.81
CA PHE A 46 4.93 -1.44 -6.60
C PHE A 46 5.55 -1.69 -7.98
N SER A 47 6.70 -2.37 -8.03
CA SER A 47 7.36 -2.71 -9.30
C SER A 47 6.44 -3.49 -10.24
N ASP A 48 5.70 -4.47 -9.72
CA ASP A 48 4.72 -5.23 -10.48
C ASP A 48 3.58 -4.33 -11.01
N GLN A 49 2.99 -3.48 -10.17
CA GLN A 49 1.93 -2.52 -10.56
C GLN A 49 2.41 -1.48 -11.60
N LEU A 50 3.66 -1.03 -11.48
CA LEU A 50 4.24 0.01 -12.32
C LEU A 50 4.73 -0.50 -13.67
N TYR A 51 5.41 -1.66 -13.67
CA TYR A 51 6.16 -2.18 -14.81
C TYR A 51 5.73 -3.57 -15.26
N GLY A 52 4.75 -4.19 -14.58
CA GLY A 52 4.29 -5.55 -14.86
C GLY A 52 5.26 -6.64 -14.41
N SER A 53 6.31 -6.28 -13.67
CA SER A 53 7.33 -7.21 -13.18
C SER A 53 7.87 -6.76 -11.80
N PRO A 54 8.06 -7.67 -10.83
CA PRO A 54 8.64 -7.34 -9.53
C PRO A 54 10.16 -7.14 -9.56
N GLU A 55 10.82 -7.32 -10.70
CA GLU A 55 12.29 -7.32 -10.82
C GLU A 55 12.94 -5.95 -10.60
N TYR A 56 12.20 -4.86 -10.80
CA TYR A 56 12.72 -3.50 -10.63
C TYR A 56 12.60 -2.97 -9.19
N HIS A 57 12.22 -3.81 -8.22
CA HIS A 57 12.01 -3.40 -6.83
C HIS A 57 13.21 -2.69 -6.19
N ALA A 58 14.44 -3.08 -6.52
CA ALA A 58 15.65 -2.43 -6.00
C ALA A 58 15.78 -0.98 -6.52
N LEU A 59 15.43 -0.75 -7.79
CA LEU A 59 15.40 0.59 -8.37
C LEU A 59 14.30 1.42 -7.70
N VAL A 60 13.09 0.88 -7.57
CA VAL A 60 11.96 1.56 -6.90
C VAL A 60 12.34 1.96 -5.47
N ARG A 61 12.98 1.06 -4.70
CA ARG A 61 13.47 1.32 -3.35
C ARG A 61 14.49 2.46 -3.31
N ASP A 62 15.52 2.39 -4.15
CA ASP A 62 16.57 3.41 -4.23
C ASP A 62 15.98 4.79 -4.56
N ARG A 63 15.01 4.84 -5.49
CA ARG A 63 14.34 6.09 -5.87
C ARG A 63 13.39 6.62 -4.80
N CYS A 64 12.69 5.74 -4.10
CA CYS A 64 11.91 6.10 -2.91
C CYS A 64 12.78 6.78 -1.86
N SER A 65 13.90 6.15 -1.48
CA SER A 65 14.85 6.71 -0.50
C SER A 65 15.41 8.07 -0.94
N LYS A 66 15.77 8.22 -2.22
CA LYS A 66 16.27 9.50 -2.77
C LYS A 66 15.22 10.60 -2.77
N TYR A 67 13.95 10.25 -3.00
CA TYR A 67 12.85 11.20 -2.95
C TYR A 67 12.53 11.64 -1.52
N LEU A 68 12.47 10.69 -0.59
CA LEU A 68 12.34 10.96 0.85
C LEU A 68 13.46 11.91 1.33
N ALA A 69 14.69 11.69 0.89
CA ALA A 69 15.81 12.56 1.20
C ALA A 69 15.65 13.98 0.61
N SER A 70 15.12 14.10 -0.62
CA SER A 70 14.90 15.42 -1.21
C SER A 70 13.72 16.17 -0.58
N GLU A 71 12.72 15.47 -0.05
CA GLU A 71 11.55 16.03 0.64
C GLU A 71 11.61 15.89 2.17
N ARG A 72 12.82 15.84 2.75
CA ARG A 72 13.04 15.65 4.20
C ARG A 72 12.13 16.51 5.08
N ALA A 73 12.04 17.80 4.77
CA ALA A 73 11.29 18.77 5.58
C ALA A 73 9.81 18.39 5.73
N TYR A 74 9.24 17.64 4.78
CA TYR A 74 7.89 17.12 4.87
C TYR A 74 7.85 15.76 5.58
N PHE A 75 8.73 14.82 5.22
CA PHE A 75 8.63 13.45 5.71
C PHE A 75 9.18 13.23 7.12
N GLU A 76 10.11 14.05 7.59
CA GLU A 76 10.78 13.86 8.89
C GLU A 76 9.81 13.87 10.07
N GLN A 77 8.68 14.60 9.96
CA GLN A 77 7.66 14.64 11.01
C GLN A 77 6.87 13.33 11.17
N PHE A 78 6.87 12.46 10.16
CA PHE A 78 6.17 11.16 10.18
C PHE A 78 7.09 10.01 10.59
N VAL A 79 8.35 10.31 10.90
CA VAL A 79 9.37 9.33 11.24
C VAL A 79 9.76 9.50 12.71
N ALA A 80 9.63 8.43 13.49
CA ALA A 80 9.89 8.46 14.95
C ALA A 80 11.39 8.43 15.31
N GLU A 81 12.24 7.99 14.39
CA GLU A 81 13.69 7.91 14.55
C GLU A 81 14.41 9.07 13.83
N PRO A 82 15.70 9.32 14.10
CA PRO A 82 16.46 10.32 13.34
C PRO A 82 16.41 10.02 11.83
N PHE A 83 16.05 11.02 11.03
CA PHE A 83 15.69 10.80 9.62
C PHE A 83 16.82 10.15 8.80
N GLU A 84 18.07 10.46 9.10
CA GLU A 84 19.23 9.83 8.47
C GLU A 84 19.32 8.32 8.76
N GLN A 85 18.96 7.89 9.97
CA GLN A 85 18.92 6.47 10.32
C GLN A 85 17.80 5.76 9.56
N PHE A 86 16.62 6.37 9.51
CA PHE A 86 15.49 5.90 8.71
C PHE A 86 15.85 5.74 7.23
N LEU A 87 16.44 6.75 6.60
CA LEU A 87 16.89 6.67 5.21
C LEU A 87 17.90 5.54 5.00
N GLY A 88 18.85 5.39 5.93
CA GLY A 88 19.82 4.29 5.93
C GLY A 88 19.16 2.92 6.04
N ARG A 89 18.07 2.79 6.81
CA ARG A 89 17.30 1.54 6.87
C ARG A 89 16.59 1.26 5.56
N ILE A 90 15.78 2.20 5.08
CA ILE A 90 14.92 2.02 3.90
C ILE A 90 15.72 1.74 2.62
N GLN A 91 16.97 2.22 2.53
CA GLN A 91 17.86 1.90 1.41
C GLN A 91 18.34 0.43 1.39
N ARG A 92 18.34 -0.27 2.54
CA ARG A 92 18.82 -1.66 2.61
C ARG A 92 17.83 -2.63 1.98
N GLN A 93 18.36 -3.57 1.20
CA GLN A 93 17.57 -4.68 0.68
C GLN A 93 17.00 -5.51 1.83
N GLY A 94 15.72 -5.88 1.71
CA GLY A 94 14.98 -6.63 2.73
C GLY A 94 14.44 -5.80 3.89
N GLU A 95 14.70 -4.49 3.93
CA GLU A 95 14.04 -3.63 4.91
C GLU A 95 12.57 -3.41 4.54
N TRP A 96 11.67 -3.57 5.51
CA TRP A 96 10.24 -3.37 5.30
C TRP A 96 9.96 -1.89 5.06
N GLY A 97 9.03 -1.61 4.15
CA GLY A 97 8.44 -0.29 3.99
C GLY A 97 6.95 -0.33 4.35
N ASP A 98 6.39 0.84 4.63
CA ASP A 98 5.00 1.03 5.03
C ASP A 98 4.47 2.38 4.53
N ASP A 99 3.60 3.05 5.29
CA ASP A 99 2.85 4.23 4.87
C ASP A 99 3.74 5.40 4.38
N VAL A 100 4.91 5.63 4.98
CA VAL A 100 5.84 6.70 4.55
C VAL A 100 6.41 6.43 3.14
N GLU A 101 6.80 5.19 2.86
CA GLU A 101 7.27 4.80 1.52
C GLU A 101 6.12 4.82 0.51
N ILE A 102 4.92 4.40 0.91
CA ILE A 102 3.73 4.42 0.05
C ILE A 102 3.39 5.85 -0.37
N GLU A 103 3.40 6.81 0.55
CA GLU A 103 3.16 8.22 0.24
C GLU A 103 4.27 8.81 -0.64
N ALA A 104 5.53 8.51 -0.37
CA ALA A 104 6.62 8.95 -1.25
C ALA A 104 6.47 8.39 -2.68
N LEU A 105 6.09 7.11 -2.82
CA LEU A 105 5.89 6.49 -4.12
C LEU A 105 4.65 7.02 -4.84
N SER A 106 3.55 7.26 -4.12
CA SER A 106 2.32 7.85 -4.69
C SER A 106 2.61 9.21 -5.33
N GLU A 107 3.44 10.05 -4.69
CA GLU A 107 3.90 11.33 -5.22
C GLU A 107 4.85 11.20 -6.41
N ILE A 108 5.83 10.30 -6.36
CA ILE A 108 6.80 10.12 -7.44
C ILE A 108 6.10 9.79 -8.76
N TYR A 109 5.16 8.84 -8.70
CA TYR A 109 4.43 8.39 -9.88
C TYR A 109 3.22 9.25 -10.18
N ASP A 110 2.82 10.12 -9.24
CA ASP A 110 1.60 10.92 -9.30
C ASP A 110 0.39 10.02 -9.57
N CYS A 111 0.20 9.06 -8.67
CA CYS A 111 -0.78 8.00 -8.80
C CYS A 111 -1.44 7.70 -7.45
N ARG A 112 -2.77 7.60 -7.46
CA ARG A 112 -3.56 7.08 -6.33
C ARG A 112 -3.14 5.65 -5.99
N VAL A 113 -2.96 5.37 -4.70
CA VAL A 113 -2.66 4.03 -4.19
C VAL A 113 -3.80 3.57 -3.28
N GLU A 114 -4.29 2.36 -3.49
CA GLU A 114 -5.37 1.73 -2.71
C GLU A 114 -4.82 0.47 -2.00
N ILE A 115 -4.99 0.39 -0.68
CA ILE A 115 -4.56 -0.75 0.14
C ILE A 115 -5.79 -1.53 0.60
N TYR A 116 -5.85 -2.81 0.28
CA TYR A 116 -6.96 -3.70 0.61
C TYR A 116 -6.58 -4.73 1.67
N ALA A 117 -7.49 -5.01 2.61
CA ALA A 117 -7.32 -6.08 3.59
C ALA A 117 -7.42 -7.46 2.94
N SER A 118 -6.45 -8.34 3.20
CA SER A 118 -6.48 -9.74 2.72
C SER A 118 -7.68 -10.56 3.20
N TYR A 119 -8.16 -10.35 4.44
CA TYR A 119 -9.19 -11.19 5.05
C TYR A 119 -10.63 -10.82 4.64
N SER A 120 -10.85 -9.61 4.12
CA SER A 120 -12.19 -9.07 3.84
C SER A 120 -12.33 -8.44 2.46
N ASP A 121 -11.25 -8.31 1.69
CA ASP A 121 -11.19 -7.56 0.43
C ASP A 121 -11.67 -6.09 0.58
N SER A 122 -11.69 -5.55 1.80
CA SER A 122 -12.14 -4.18 2.06
C SER A 122 -11.00 -3.18 1.86
N LEU A 123 -11.30 -2.04 1.23
CA LEU A 123 -10.37 -0.92 1.13
C LEU A 123 -10.06 -0.40 2.55
N MET A 124 -8.79 -0.44 2.94
CA MET A 124 -8.31 0.00 4.24
C MET A 124 -7.81 1.44 4.20
N ARG A 125 -6.98 1.77 3.21
CA ARG A 125 -6.31 3.07 3.09
C ARG A 125 -6.22 3.48 1.63
N THR A 126 -6.23 4.79 1.41
CA THR A 126 -5.97 5.39 0.10
C THR A 126 -4.92 6.49 0.28
N PHE A 127 -3.97 6.57 -0.66
CA PHE A 127 -2.95 7.62 -0.72
C PHE A 127 -3.10 8.41 -2.01
N HIS A 128 -2.68 9.69 -1.98
CA HIS A 128 -2.70 10.60 -3.12
C HIS A 128 -4.08 10.71 -3.80
N GLU A 129 -5.13 10.87 -2.98
CA GLU A 129 -6.54 10.88 -3.44
C GLU A 129 -6.86 12.00 -4.45
N ALA A 130 -6.21 13.15 -4.29
CA ALA A 130 -6.42 14.34 -5.11
C ALA A 130 -5.59 14.32 -6.41
N CYS A 131 -4.96 13.20 -6.76
CA CYS A 131 -4.15 13.13 -7.97
C CYS A 131 -5.02 13.31 -9.22
N ASP A 132 -4.49 14.00 -10.22
CA ASP A 132 -5.11 14.01 -11.53
C ASP A 132 -5.20 12.57 -12.04
N ALA A 133 -6.29 12.21 -12.72
CA ALA A 133 -6.51 10.88 -13.31
C ALA A 133 -5.60 10.63 -14.53
N LYS A 134 -4.31 10.94 -14.37
CA LYS A 134 -3.22 10.76 -15.32
C LYS A 134 -3.06 9.30 -15.73
N TRP A 135 -3.35 8.39 -14.81
CA TRP A 135 -3.26 6.96 -15.03
C TRP A 135 -4.66 6.34 -15.13
N PRO A 136 -4.84 5.34 -16.01
CA PRO A 136 -6.15 4.72 -16.22
C PRO A 136 -6.64 3.92 -15.01
N GLN A 137 -5.74 3.61 -14.07
CA GLN A 137 -6.06 2.86 -12.85
C GLN A 137 -5.09 3.23 -11.72
N PRO A 138 -5.54 3.14 -10.45
CA PRO A 138 -4.67 3.30 -9.29
C PRO A 138 -3.74 2.08 -9.12
N ILE A 139 -2.68 2.26 -8.33
CA ILE A 139 -1.91 1.15 -7.77
C ILE A 139 -2.78 0.47 -6.73
N ARG A 140 -2.89 -0.85 -6.79
CA ARG A 140 -3.63 -1.63 -5.78
C ARG A 140 -2.75 -2.66 -5.13
N LEU A 141 -2.68 -2.59 -3.81
CA LEU A 141 -1.94 -3.53 -2.98
C LEU A 141 -2.90 -4.26 -2.05
N GLN A 142 -2.57 -5.50 -1.73
CA GLN A 142 -3.20 -6.25 -0.64
C GLN A 142 -2.27 -6.24 0.55
N TYR A 143 -2.81 -6.00 1.75
CA TYR A 143 -2.10 -6.12 3.01
C TYR A 143 -2.50 -7.42 3.74
N GLU A 144 -1.50 -8.26 3.98
CA GLU A 144 -1.64 -9.60 4.53
C GLU A 144 -0.85 -9.76 5.83
N GLY A 145 -1.50 -10.39 6.82
CA GLY A 145 -0.84 -10.83 8.05
C GLY A 145 -0.17 -9.72 8.88
N HIS A 146 -0.58 -8.47 8.70
CA HIS A 146 0.03 -7.29 9.34
C HIS A 146 1.52 -7.08 9.04
N ALA A 147 2.03 -7.63 7.93
CA ALA A 147 3.45 -7.53 7.60
C ALA A 147 3.80 -7.68 6.11
N HIS A 148 2.83 -8.06 5.26
CA HIS A 148 3.12 -8.45 3.89
C HIS A 148 2.25 -7.70 2.89
N TYR A 149 2.88 -7.28 1.79
CA TYR A 149 2.20 -6.64 0.67
C TYR A 149 2.25 -7.52 -0.57
N ASN A 150 1.09 -7.72 -1.19
CA ASN A 150 0.96 -8.32 -2.51
C ASN A 150 0.43 -7.29 -3.52
N SER A 151 0.67 -7.55 -4.80
CA SER A 151 0.09 -6.77 -5.90
C SER A 151 -1.33 -7.27 -6.20
N LEU A 152 -2.28 -6.37 -6.45
CA LEU A 152 -3.64 -6.72 -6.85
C LEU A 152 -3.88 -6.34 -8.31
N ALA A 153 -4.13 -7.34 -9.15
CA ALA A 153 -4.46 -7.13 -10.55
C ALA A 153 -5.97 -7.28 -10.79
N PRO A 154 -6.59 -6.47 -11.67
CA PRO A 154 -7.92 -6.77 -12.17
C PRO A 154 -7.97 -8.17 -12.79
N LYS A 155 -9.13 -8.85 -12.71
CA LYS A 155 -9.33 -10.15 -13.40
C LYS A 155 -9.10 -10.08 -14.92
N SER A 156 -9.25 -8.90 -15.52
CA SER A 156 -8.95 -8.64 -16.94
C SER A 156 -7.44 -8.62 -17.25
N GLY A 157 -6.58 -8.70 -16.24
CA GLY A 157 -5.14 -8.59 -16.36
C GLY A 157 -4.60 -7.27 -15.82
N LEU A 158 -3.34 -7.30 -15.38
CA LEU A 158 -2.62 -6.12 -14.92
C LEU A 158 -2.20 -5.27 -16.13
N MET A 159 -2.57 -3.99 -16.09
CA MET A 159 -2.06 -2.96 -17.00
C MET A 159 -1.00 -2.14 -16.27
N PRO A 160 0.30 -2.30 -16.59
CA PRO A 160 1.34 -1.52 -15.94
C PRO A 160 1.11 -0.02 -16.14
N ILE A 161 1.30 0.75 -15.06
CA ILE A 161 1.05 2.20 -15.06
C ILE A 161 2.01 2.90 -16.02
N SER A 162 3.29 2.54 -15.99
CA SER A 162 4.31 3.17 -16.81
C SER A 162 4.58 2.38 -18.10
N LYS A 163 4.50 3.08 -19.24
CA LYS A 163 5.07 2.60 -20.52
C LYS A 163 6.52 3.06 -20.72
N ARG A 164 7.06 3.86 -19.79
CA ARG A 164 8.42 4.40 -19.82
C ARG A 164 9.41 3.40 -19.22
N PHE A 165 10.70 3.59 -19.53
CA PHE A 165 11.75 2.81 -18.90
C PHE A 165 11.81 3.06 -17.39
N PRO A 166 11.99 2.02 -16.55
CA PRO A 166 12.20 2.18 -15.11
C PRO A 166 13.28 3.21 -14.81
N GLY A 167 13.02 4.11 -13.85
CA GLY A 167 13.91 5.22 -13.49
C GLY A 167 13.56 6.57 -14.14
N GLU A 168 12.91 6.61 -15.31
CA GLU A 168 12.66 7.90 -15.99
C GLU A 168 11.68 8.81 -15.25
N ILE A 169 10.59 8.25 -14.72
CA ILE A 169 9.57 9.01 -13.99
C ILE A 169 10.15 9.47 -12.65
N GLU A 170 10.85 8.56 -11.99
CA GLU A 170 11.44 8.73 -10.67
C GLU A 170 12.55 9.77 -10.67
N ASP A 171 13.49 9.68 -11.62
CA ASP A 171 14.56 10.66 -11.77
C ASP A 171 14.02 12.03 -12.17
N ALA A 172 12.92 12.09 -12.91
CA ALA A 172 12.24 13.35 -13.18
C ALA A 172 11.56 13.91 -11.91
N ALA A 173 10.90 13.09 -11.10
CA ALA A 173 10.24 13.51 -9.86
C ALA A 173 11.25 14.05 -8.84
N ILE A 174 12.35 13.32 -8.61
CA ILE A 174 13.42 13.75 -7.70
C ILE A 174 14.06 15.06 -8.18
N ARG A 175 14.28 15.22 -9.48
CA ARG A 175 14.78 16.50 -10.03
C ARG A 175 13.80 17.64 -9.77
N ARG A 176 12.49 17.44 -10.00
CA ARG A 176 11.47 18.46 -9.72
C ARG A 176 11.44 18.85 -8.24
N SER A 177 11.45 17.86 -7.35
CA SER A 177 11.52 18.05 -5.89
C SER A 177 12.74 18.91 -5.49
N ARG A 178 13.94 18.53 -5.93
CA ARG A 178 15.18 19.28 -5.63
C ARG A 178 15.14 20.71 -6.17
N SER A 179 14.66 20.90 -7.40
CA SER A 179 14.51 22.23 -7.99
C SER A 179 13.51 23.09 -7.22
N ARG A 180 12.37 22.52 -6.80
CA ARG A 180 11.35 23.19 -5.97
C ARG A 180 11.95 23.64 -4.63
N ASN A 181 12.65 22.74 -3.94
CA ASN A 181 13.23 23.03 -2.63
C ASN A 181 14.38 24.05 -2.72
N ALA A 182 15.20 23.98 -3.77
CA ALA A 182 16.24 24.99 -4.04
C ALA A 182 15.65 26.40 -4.31
N ALA A 183 14.44 26.46 -4.85
CA ALA A 183 13.70 27.70 -5.07
C ALA A 183 12.95 28.19 -3.81
N GLY A 184 13.01 27.48 -2.68
CA GLY A 184 12.28 27.82 -1.45
C GLY A 184 10.76 27.69 -1.56
N LEU A 185 10.26 26.98 -2.57
CA LEU A 185 8.84 26.77 -2.79
C LEU A 185 8.34 25.60 -1.92
N ARG A 186 7.17 25.77 -1.30
CA ARG A 186 6.52 24.70 -0.53
C ARG A 186 5.92 23.65 -1.48
N ARG A 187 5.77 22.41 -0.98
CA ARG A 187 4.98 21.36 -1.64
C ARG A 187 3.55 21.86 -1.81
N GLU A 188 3.02 21.79 -3.02
CA GLU A 188 1.59 22.06 -3.28
C GLU A 188 0.78 20.90 -2.67
N GLY A 189 -0.31 21.21 -1.94
CA GLY A 189 -1.29 20.21 -1.46
C GLY A 189 -1.12 19.70 -0.01
N ALA A 190 0.02 19.88 0.66
CA ALA A 190 0.24 19.33 2.00
C ALA A 190 -0.28 20.20 3.17
N GLY A 191 -0.70 21.45 2.91
CA GLY A 191 -1.06 22.41 3.97
C GLY A 191 -2.54 22.45 4.36
N GLU A 192 -3.44 21.85 3.58
CA GLU A 192 -4.88 22.13 3.73
C GLU A 192 -5.74 20.87 3.99
N ALA A 193 -5.22 19.68 3.70
CA ALA A 193 -5.89 18.41 3.96
C ALA A 193 -5.58 17.84 5.37
N ASP A 194 -4.31 17.85 5.79
CA ASP A 194 -3.91 17.27 7.09
C ASP A 194 -4.34 18.11 8.30
N ALA A 195 -4.41 19.44 8.16
CA ALA A 195 -4.89 20.31 9.25
C ALA A 195 -6.35 20.04 9.64
N LYS A 196 -7.14 19.40 8.77
CA LYS A 196 -8.56 19.07 9.03
C LYS A 196 -8.75 17.72 9.73
N LEU A 197 -7.72 16.87 9.81
CA LEU A 197 -7.79 15.59 10.51
C LEU A 197 -7.42 15.72 11.99
N THR A 198 -6.62 16.73 12.37
CA THR A 198 -6.23 16.98 13.76
C THR A 198 -7.26 17.75 14.59
N GLU A 199 -8.40 18.15 14.02
CA GLU A 199 -9.48 18.87 14.74
C GLU A 199 -10.70 17.99 15.07
N GLN A 200 -10.63 16.68 14.88
CA GLN A 200 -11.75 15.75 15.14
C GLN A 200 -11.44 14.58 16.10
N GLU A 201 -10.40 14.68 16.93
CA GLU A 201 -10.22 13.83 18.12
C GLU A 201 -10.52 14.60 19.41
#